data_AF-A0A2B5I708-F1
#
_entry.id   AF-A0A2B5I708-F1
#
_cell.length_a   1.000
_cell.length_b   1.000
_cell.length_c   1.000
_cell.angle_alpha   90.00
_cell.angle_beta   90.00
_cell.angle_gamma   90.00
#
_symmetry.space_group_name_H-M   'P 1'
#
loop_
_entity.id
_entity.type
_entity.pdbx_description
1 polymer ?
#
loop_
_entity_poly.entity_id
_entity_poly.type
_entity_poly.pdbx_seq_one_letter_code
_entity_poly.pdbx_strand_id
1 'polypeptide(L)'
;MTGDIFGSLRYLPYRKGLYQLLSGTKFLNNSHKQLFLECINLVQEEYVYESFSFWQKRKHSEIDLVLDLGKSVLGIEVKYNSGLSSENQLEREALDLIQINKVVPKFLILVGVEPEVNYIVSQVNSRNMIPSTVIFGYLSWQDILEQLTNIFYSEKMTPPEKLIIQDMVHLLERKGFKRFKDFQNLNFLPIIKRESFFSIDQSEILFFTNFSQVPVERKLYYEFK
;
A
#
# COMPACT_ATOMS: atom_id res chain seq x y z
N MET A 1 2.36 2.12 12.53
CA MET A 1 1.84 1.37 11.38
C MET A 1 2.64 0.11 11.10
N THR A 2 3.95 0.19 10.81
CA THR A 2 4.81 -0.99 10.55
C THR A 2 4.75 -2.01 11.69
N GLY A 3 5.04 -1.60 12.92
CA GLY A 3 4.97 -2.48 14.09
C GLY A 3 3.55 -2.97 14.41
N ASP A 4 2.54 -2.11 14.28
CA ASP A 4 1.14 -2.48 14.60
C ASP A 4 0.60 -3.58 13.70
N ILE A 5 0.96 -3.56 12.40
CA ILE A 5 0.49 -4.55 11.44
C ILE A 5 1.47 -5.72 11.35
N PHE A 6 2.72 -5.47 10.95
CA PHE A 6 3.68 -6.55 10.74
C PHE A 6 4.16 -7.18 12.04
N GLY A 7 4.24 -6.42 13.14
CA GLY A 7 4.53 -6.97 14.46
C GLY A 7 3.40 -7.86 14.97
N SER A 8 2.14 -7.55 14.65
CA SER A 8 1.00 -8.40 14.99
C SER A 8 0.96 -9.69 14.15
N LEU A 9 1.25 -9.60 12.84
CA LEU A 9 1.35 -10.77 11.95
C LEU A 9 2.39 -11.80 12.41
N ARG A 10 3.41 -11.36 13.16
CA ARG A 10 4.44 -12.21 13.75
C ARG A 10 3.86 -13.32 14.65
N TYR A 11 2.69 -13.09 15.25
CA TYR A 11 2.05 -13.99 16.20
C TYR A 11 1.00 -14.92 15.57
N LEU A 12 0.79 -14.82 14.26
CA LEU A 12 -0.12 -15.69 13.52
C LEU A 12 0.66 -16.80 12.80
N PRO A 13 0.06 -17.98 12.58
CA PRO A 13 0.64 -18.96 11.67
C PRO A 13 0.89 -18.31 10.31
N TYR A 14 2.07 -18.53 9.75
CA TYR A 14 2.55 -17.92 8.52
C TYR A 14 1.51 -17.99 7.40
N ARG A 15 0.95 -19.20 7.19
CA ARG A 15 -0.06 -19.46 6.15
C ARG A 15 -1.39 -18.75 6.37
N LYS A 16 -1.72 -18.44 7.62
CA LYS A 16 -2.98 -17.77 7.99
C LYS A 16 -2.89 -16.25 8.01
N GLY A 17 -1.68 -15.71 8.17
CA GLY A 17 -1.44 -14.28 8.30
C GLY A 17 -0.54 -13.74 7.19
N LEU A 18 0.76 -13.75 7.45
CA LEU A 18 1.75 -13.09 6.61
C LEU A 18 1.74 -13.57 5.16
N TYR A 19 1.60 -14.87 4.90
CA TYR A 19 1.52 -15.42 3.53
C TYR A 19 0.36 -14.81 2.76
N GLN A 20 -0.83 -14.79 3.35
CA GLN A 20 -2.04 -14.27 2.71
C GLN A 20 -1.85 -12.80 2.36
N LEU A 21 -1.32 -12.00 3.30
CA LEU A 21 -1.04 -10.58 3.07
C LEU A 21 0.03 -10.34 2.00
N LEU A 22 1.10 -11.13 2.00
CA LEU A 22 2.16 -11.01 1.00
C LEU A 22 1.66 -11.44 -0.38
N SER A 23 0.76 -12.41 -0.47
CA SER A 23 0.25 -12.91 -1.76
C SER A 23 -0.47 -11.83 -2.60
N GLY A 24 -1.01 -10.79 -1.97
CA GLY A 24 -1.58 -9.65 -2.66
C GLY A 24 -0.57 -8.61 -3.16
N THR A 25 0.74 -8.82 -2.97
CA THR A 25 1.77 -7.88 -3.43
C THR A 25 1.69 -7.71 -4.95
N LYS A 26 1.67 -6.44 -5.38
CA LYS A 26 1.59 -6.06 -6.79
C LYS A 26 3.00 -5.89 -7.36
N PHE A 27 3.15 -6.28 -8.62
CA PHE A 27 4.37 -6.12 -9.40
C PHE A 27 4.01 -5.62 -10.79
N LEU A 28 4.88 -4.80 -11.38
CA LEU A 28 4.70 -4.33 -12.76
C LEU A 28 5.00 -5.42 -13.80
N ASN A 29 5.76 -6.45 -13.41
CA ASN A 29 6.13 -7.58 -14.25
C ASN A 29 5.53 -8.88 -13.70
N ASN A 30 4.83 -9.63 -14.56
CA ASN A 30 4.24 -10.92 -14.20
C ASN A 30 5.27 -11.99 -13.81
N SER A 31 6.45 -12.02 -14.43
CA SER A 31 7.49 -12.99 -14.06
C SER A 31 8.03 -12.72 -12.65
N HIS A 32 8.17 -11.45 -12.27
CA HIS A 32 8.53 -11.05 -10.91
C HIS A 32 7.46 -11.47 -9.90
N LYS A 33 6.19 -11.28 -10.24
CA LYS A 33 5.07 -11.75 -9.41
C LYS A 33 5.12 -13.27 -9.20
N GLN A 34 5.33 -14.03 -10.28
CA GLN A 34 5.41 -15.47 -10.20
C GLN A 34 6.57 -15.93 -9.30
N LEU A 35 7.78 -15.41 -9.52
CA LEU A 35 8.95 -15.73 -8.69
C LEU A 35 8.72 -15.36 -7.22
N PHE A 36 8.10 -14.20 -6.95
CA PHE A 36 7.76 -13.79 -5.59
C PHE A 36 6.82 -14.79 -4.92
N LEU A 37 5.72 -15.17 -5.60
CA LEU A 37 4.75 -16.15 -5.09
C LEU A 37 5.39 -17.51 -4.84
N GLU A 38 6.25 -17.97 -5.75
CA GLU A 38 7.03 -19.21 -5.56
C GLU A 38 7.91 -19.13 -4.30
N CYS A 39 8.66 -18.04 -4.12
CA CYS A 39 9.51 -17.86 -2.94
C CYS A 39 8.72 -17.87 -1.63
N ILE A 40 7.65 -17.09 -1.51
CA ILE A 40 6.85 -17.04 -0.27
C ILE A 40 6.10 -18.36 -0.04
N ASN A 41 5.77 -19.10 -1.10
CA ASN A 41 5.12 -20.40 -0.98
C ASN A 41 6.08 -21.52 -0.54
N LEU A 42 7.39 -21.35 -0.68
CA LEU A 42 8.38 -22.35 -0.26
C LEU A 42 8.62 -22.39 1.26
N VAL A 43 8.17 -21.39 2.00
CA VAL A 43 8.26 -21.33 3.47
C VAL A 43 7.48 -22.50 4.08
N GLN A 44 8.15 -23.31 4.90
CA GLN A 44 7.57 -24.53 5.51
C GLN A 44 7.21 -24.34 6.97
N GLU A 45 7.86 -23.37 7.63
CA GLU A 45 7.70 -23.06 9.03
C GLU A 45 6.26 -22.59 9.30
N GLU A 46 5.62 -23.19 10.32
CA GLU A 46 4.28 -22.77 10.75
C GLU A 46 4.31 -21.33 11.28
N TYR A 47 5.38 -20.94 11.97
CA TYR A 47 5.60 -19.59 12.47
C TYR A 47 6.97 -19.07 12.05
N VAL A 48 7.03 -17.81 11.62
CA VAL A 48 8.25 -17.16 11.11
C VAL A 48 8.68 -15.96 11.95
N TYR A 49 8.43 -16.01 13.27
CA TYR A 49 8.70 -14.86 14.13
C TYR A 49 10.19 -14.48 14.20
N GLU A 50 11.11 -15.42 13.99
CA GLU A 50 12.55 -15.15 13.96
C GLU A 50 12.99 -14.44 12.67
N SER A 51 12.16 -14.47 11.62
CA SER A 51 12.47 -13.84 10.34
C SER A 51 12.36 -12.31 10.35
N PHE A 52 11.75 -11.71 11.38
CA PHE A 52 11.46 -10.27 11.44
C PHE A 52 12.62 -9.48 12.04
N SER A 53 13.16 -8.53 11.28
CA SER A 53 14.13 -7.52 11.73
C SER A 53 13.59 -6.12 11.48
N PHE A 54 13.05 -5.48 12.52
CA PHE A 54 12.48 -4.12 12.42
C PHE A 54 13.55 -3.04 12.55
N TRP A 55 13.36 -1.94 11.81
CA TRP A 55 14.19 -0.72 11.85
C TRP A 55 15.68 -1.03 11.75
N GLN A 56 16.02 -1.90 10.79
CA GLN A 56 17.39 -2.37 10.68
C GLN A 56 18.23 -1.28 10.03
N LYS A 57 19.04 -0.60 10.86
CA LYS A 57 20.05 0.35 10.39
C LYS A 57 21.08 -0.37 9.53
N ARG A 58 21.23 0.10 8.30
CA ARG A 58 22.21 -0.37 7.33
C ARG A 58 23.09 0.80 6.91
N LYS A 59 23.97 0.56 5.93
CA LYS A 59 25.02 1.51 5.56
C LYS A 59 24.44 2.80 4.98
N HIS A 60 23.33 2.72 4.26
CA HIS A 60 22.76 3.84 3.49
C HIS A 60 21.32 4.19 3.88
N SER A 61 20.65 3.33 4.63
CA SER A 61 19.23 3.43 4.96
C SER A 61 18.89 2.74 6.28
N GLU A 62 17.65 2.96 6.74
CA GLU A 62 17.01 2.20 7.80
C GLU A 62 15.74 1.61 7.20
N ILE A 63 15.79 0.33 6.85
CA ILE A 63 14.61 -0.36 6.29
C ILE A 63 13.65 -0.64 7.45
N ASP A 64 12.40 -0.23 7.30
CA ASP A 64 11.35 -0.39 8.31
C ASP A 64 11.20 -1.84 8.80
N LEU A 65 11.25 -2.80 7.87
CA LEU A 65 11.22 -4.23 8.18
C LEU A 65 12.02 -5.04 7.14
N VAL A 66 12.92 -5.88 7.60
CA VAL A 66 13.54 -6.93 6.80
C VAL A 66 12.99 -8.29 7.23
N LEU A 67 12.49 -9.07 6.28
CA LEU A 67 12.06 -10.45 6.44
C LEU A 67 13.04 -11.41 5.76
N ASP A 68 13.63 -12.30 6.54
CA ASP A 68 14.48 -13.38 6.05
C ASP A 68 13.70 -14.70 6.05
N LEU A 69 13.13 -15.06 4.91
CA LEU A 69 12.28 -16.24 4.74
C LEU A 69 13.08 -17.48 4.30
N GLY A 70 14.41 -17.44 4.42
CA GLY A 70 15.33 -18.50 4.02
C GLY A 70 15.51 -18.66 2.50
N LYS A 71 14.41 -18.70 1.73
CA LYS A 71 14.40 -18.79 0.26
C LYS A 71 14.36 -17.43 -0.43
N SER A 72 14.08 -16.37 0.31
CA SER A 72 14.10 -14.99 -0.16
C SER A 72 14.35 -14.04 1.00
N VAL A 73 14.77 -12.83 0.67
CA VAL A 73 14.85 -11.71 1.61
C VAL A 73 13.96 -10.59 1.11
N LEU A 74 13.08 -10.10 1.96
CA LEU A 74 12.17 -8.99 1.65
C LEU A 74 12.56 -7.79 2.52
N GLY A 75 12.84 -6.65 1.91
CA GLY A 75 12.78 -5.35 2.59
C GLY A 75 11.40 -4.76 2.39
N ILE A 76 10.76 -4.30 3.46
CA ILE A 76 9.48 -3.64 3.44
C ILE A 76 9.70 -2.22 3.95
N GLU A 77 9.37 -1.24 3.11
CA GLU A 77 9.42 0.18 3.43
C GLU A 77 8.00 0.73 3.49
N VAL A 78 7.66 1.42 4.57
CA VAL A 78 6.28 1.83 4.87
C VAL A 78 6.12 3.35 4.81
N LYS A 79 5.24 3.82 3.94
CA LYS A 79 4.81 5.22 3.84
C LYS A 79 3.36 5.35 4.30
N TYR A 80 3.13 6.21 5.29
CA TYR A 80 1.78 6.51 5.78
C TYR A 80 1.33 7.92 5.37
N ASN A 81 2.01 8.98 5.82
CA ASN A 81 1.64 10.37 5.53
C ASN A 81 2.80 11.22 4.98
N SER A 82 3.90 10.58 4.59
CA SER A 82 5.07 11.27 4.05
C SER A 82 5.38 10.72 2.67
N GLY A 83 5.71 11.63 1.73
CA GLY A 83 6.38 11.25 0.50
C GLY A 83 7.74 10.59 0.79
N LEU A 84 8.50 10.30 -0.27
CA LEU A 84 9.88 9.84 -0.10
C LEU A 84 10.68 10.90 0.67
N SER A 85 11.39 10.48 1.73
CA SER A 85 12.17 11.40 2.58
C SER A 85 13.31 12.08 1.82
N SER A 86 13.70 11.49 0.69
CA SER A 86 14.71 11.98 -0.25
C SER A 86 14.43 11.34 -1.61
N GLU A 87 14.87 11.98 -2.69
CA GLU A 87 14.61 11.50 -4.06
C GLU A 87 15.06 10.05 -4.28
N ASN A 88 16.14 9.61 -3.62
CA ASN A 88 16.75 8.29 -3.83
C ASN A 88 16.61 7.33 -2.64
N GLN A 89 15.60 7.51 -1.79
CA GLN A 89 15.45 6.66 -0.60
C GLN A 89 15.37 5.16 -0.95
N LEU A 90 14.46 4.78 -1.86
CA LEU A 90 14.23 3.38 -2.23
C LEU A 90 15.43 2.73 -2.93
N GLU A 91 16.21 3.53 -3.66
CA GLU A 91 17.47 3.07 -4.27
C GLU A 91 18.48 2.67 -3.19
N ARG A 92 18.65 3.48 -2.14
CA ARG A 92 19.56 3.18 -1.03
C ARG A 92 19.15 1.91 -0.27
N GLU A 93 17.85 1.73 -0.04
CA GLU A 93 17.31 0.52 0.60
C GLU A 93 17.54 -0.72 -0.26
N ALA A 94 17.34 -0.62 -1.58
CA ALA A 94 17.66 -1.71 -2.49
C ALA A 94 19.16 -2.07 -2.48
N LEU A 95 20.04 -1.06 -2.46
CA LEU A 95 21.49 -1.28 -2.35
C LEU A 95 21.87 -1.94 -1.02
N ASP A 96 21.23 -1.55 0.08
CA ASP A 96 21.45 -2.18 1.39
C ASP A 96 20.92 -3.62 1.43
N LEU A 97 19.81 -3.93 0.76
CA LEU A 97 19.35 -5.31 0.59
C LEU A 97 20.38 -6.16 -0.15
N ILE A 98 21.01 -5.65 -1.22
CA ILE A 98 22.05 -6.37 -1.97
C ILE A 98 23.22 -6.76 -1.07
N GLN A 99 23.59 -5.92 -0.11
CA GLN A 99 24.69 -6.18 0.84
C GLN A 99 24.39 -7.34 1.81
N ILE A 100 23.15 -7.81 1.89
CA ILE A 100 22.81 -9.03 2.63
C ILE A 100 23.43 -10.21 1.89
N ASN A 101 24.48 -10.78 2.49
CA ASN A 101 25.32 -11.86 1.95
C ASN A 101 24.57 -13.21 1.91
N LYS A 102 23.49 -13.27 1.14
CA LYS A 102 22.70 -14.45 0.83
C LYS A 102 22.42 -14.50 -0.67
N VAL A 103 22.69 -15.65 -1.28
CA VAL A 103 22.45 -15.91 -2.71
C VAL A 103 21.01 -16.39 -2.89
N VAL A 104 20.06 -15.50 -2.61
CA VAL A 104 18.62 -15.72 -2.75
C VAL A 104 17.98 -14.49 -3.40
N PRO A 105 16.80 -14.63 -4.02
CA PRO A 105 16.05 -13.49 -4.53
C PRO A 105 15.79 -12.44 -3.45
N LYS A 106 15.97 -11.17 -3.82
CA LYS A 106 15.78 -10.02 -2.95
C LYS A 106 14.62 -9.19 -3.48
N PHE A 107 13.69 -8.87 -2.59
CA PHE A 107 12.51 -8.08 -2.92
C PHE A 107 12.49 -6.81 -2.09
N LEU A 108 12.19 -5.68 -2.71
CA LEU A 108 11.86 -4.44 -2.01
C LEU A 108 10.38 -4.17 -2.22
N ILE A 109 9.61 -4.13 -1.13
CA ILE A 109 8.17 -3.94 -1.14
C ILE A 109 7.86 -2.57 -0.52
N LEU A 110 7.30 -1.68 -1.33
CA LEU A 110 6.78 -0.41 -0.84
C LEU A 110 5.34 -0.59 -0.35
N VAL A 111 5.07 -0.23 0.90
CA VAL A 111 3.71 -0.12 1.43
C VAL A 111 3.33 1.36 1.50
N GLY A 112 2.21 1.76 0.92
CA GLY A 112 1.80 3.16 0.90
C GLY A 112 0.29 3.38 0.88
N VAL A 113 -0.15 4.63 0.93
CA VAL A 113 -1.57 4.99 0.78
C VAL A 113 -1.88 5.16 -0.71
N GLU A 114 -3.06 4.74 -1.16
CA GLU A 114 -3.58 5.15 -2.49
C GLU A 114 -4.17 6.57 -2.45
N PRO A 115 -3.92 7.39 -3.51
CA PRO A 115 -3.24 7.07 -4.77
C PRO A 115 -1.70 7.23 -4.76
N GLU A 116 -1.12 7.73 -3.67
CA GLU A 116 0.29 8.15 -3.59
C GLU A 116 1.27 7.01 -3.89
N VAL A 117 1.01 5.80 -3.40
CA VAL A 117 1.86 4.62 -3.63
C VAL A 117 1.95 4.29 -5.11
N ASN A 118 0.85 4.39 -5.85
CA ASN A 118 0.83 4.13 -7.29
C ASN A 118 1.64 5.20 -8.04
N TYR A 119 1.54 6.46 -7.60
CA TYR A 119 2.35 7.54 -8.15
C TYR A 119 3.85 7.29 -7.92
N ILE A 120 4.27 6.93 -6.71
CA ILE A 120 5.68 6.61 -6.40
C ILE A 120 6.17 5.45 -7.26
N VAL A 121 5.39 4.37 -7.37
CA VAL A 121 5.74 3.20 -8.22
C VAL A 121 5.94 3.61 -9.68
N SER A 122 5.09 4.50 -10.22
CA SER A 122 5.25 5.01 -11.58
C SER A 122 6.56 5.77 -11.79
N GLN A 123 6.98 6.56 -10.80
CA GLN A 123 8.23 7.33 -10.84
C GLN A 123 9.45 6.40 -10.73
N VAL A 124 9.40 5.44 -9.80
CA VAL A 124 10.46 4.44 -9.63
C VAL A 124 10.70 3.65 -10.91
N ASN A 125 9.62 3.23 -11.58
CA ASN A 125 9.71 2.46 -12.82
C ASN A 125 10.20 3.32 -14.00
N SER A 126 9.67 4.52 -14.19
CA SER A 126 10.08 5.40 -15.30
C SER A 126 11.54 5.85 -15.21
N ARG A 127 12.08 5.97 -13.99
CA ARG A 127 13.46 6.39 -13.74
C ARG A 127 14.45 5.22 -13.55
N ASN A 128 13.98 3.97 -13.60
CA ASN A 128 14.79 2.77 -13.34
C ASN A 128 15.63 2.86 -12.03
N MET A 129 15.02 3.32 -10.94
CA MET A 129 15.74 3.63 -9.70
C MET A 129 16.19 2.40 -8.90
N ILE A 130 15.58 1.24 -9.13
CA ILE A 130 15.89 0.03 -8.40
C ILE A 130 16.88 -0.81 -9.22
N PRO A 131 18.02 -1.24 -8.64
CA PRO A 131 18.94 -2.15 -9.30
C PRO A 131 18.23 -3.41 -9.79
N SER A 132 18.55 -3.89 -11.00
CA SER A 132 17.90 -5.06 -11.62
C SER A 132 18.04 -6.37 -10.83
N THR A 133 18.98 -6.43 -9.88
CA THR A 133 19.18 -7.55 -8.96
C THR A 133 18.18 -7.58 -7.80
N VAL A 134 17.41 -6.51 -7.59
CA VAL A 134 16.35 -6.41 -6.58
C VAL A 134 15.01 -6.26 -7.29
N ILE A 135 14.05 -7.09 -6.91
CA ILE A 135 12.72 -7.08 -7.48
C ILE A 135 11.83 -6.12 -6.68
N PHE A 136 11.29 -5.12 -7.36
CA PHE A 136 10.43 -4.12 -6.73
C PHE A 136 8.95 -4.50 -6.81
N GLY A 137 8.28 -4.53 -5.66
CA GLY A 137 6.85 -4.76 -5.50
C GLY A 137 6.21 -3.68 -4.63
N TYR A 138 4.89 -3.68 -4.55
CA TYR A 138 4.18 -2.72 -3.72
C TYR A 138 2.82 -3.23 -3.23
N LEU A 139 2.35 -2.62 -2.14
CA LEU A 139 1.02 -2.82 -1.55
C LEU A 139 0.46 -1.48 -1.11
N SER A 140 -0.84 -1.29 -1.25
CA SER A 140 -1.50 -0.19 -0.56
C SER A 140 -2.03 -0.60 0.81
N TRP A 141 -2.20 0.36 1.73
CA TRP A 141 -2.90 0.12 2.99
C TRP A 141 -4.34 -0.35 2.78
N GLN A 142 -4.96 0.12 1.69
CA GLN A 142 -6.25 -0.33 1.21
C GLN A 142 -6.21 -1.82 0.81
N ASP A 143 -5.19 -2.26 0.06
CA ASP A 143 -4.98 -3.68 -0.27
C ASP A 143 -4.77 -4.53 0.99
N ILE A 144 -4.00 -4.02 1.95
CA ILE A 144 -3.75 -4.72 3.23
C ILE A 144 -5.05 -4.88 4.00
N LEU A 145 -5.87 -3.83 4.14
CA LEU A 145 -7.16 -3.92 4.82
C LEU A 145 -8.09 -4.93 4.15
N GLU A 146 -8.16 -4.90 2.81
CA GLU A 146 -8.98 -5.84 2.04
C GLU A 146 -8.53 -7.29 2.27
N GLN A 147 -7.23 -7.55 2.23
CA GLN A 147 -6.68 -8.87 2.48
C GLN A 147 -6.95 -9.35 3.91
N LEU A 148 -6.69 -8.53 4.93
CA LEU A 148 -6.97 -8.87 6.33
C LEU A 148 -8.46 -9.14 6.57
N THR A 149 -9.34 -8.38 5.91
CA THR A 149 -10.78 -8.60 5.96
C THR A 149 -11.13 -9.94 5.33
N ASN A 150 -10.56 -10.29 4.19
CA ASN A 150 -10.80 -11.57 3.53
C ASN A 150 -10.34 -12.74 4.40
N ILE A 151 -9.15 -12.64 4.99
CA ILE A 151 -8.61 -13.66 5.92
C ILE A 151 -9.56 -13.88 7.10
N PHE A 152 -10.07 -12.79 7.69
CA PHE A 152 -11.00 -12.85 8.83
C PHE A 152 -12.27 -13.66 8.53
N TYR A 153 -12.74 -13.65 7.29
CA TYR A 153 -13.96 -14.34 6.86
C TYR A 153 -13.70 -15.71 6.19
N SER A 154 -12.52 -15.95 5.63
CA SER A 154 -12.22 -17.15 4.83
C SER A 154 -11.60 -18.30 5.63
N GLU A 155 -10.93 -18.03 6.75
CA GLU A 155 -10.12 -19.03 7.45
C GLU A 155 -10.73 -19.54 8.76
N LYS A 156 -10.45 -20.82 9.06
CA LYS A 156 -10.67 -21.39 10.40
C LYS A 156 -9.58 -20.90 11.35
N MET A 157 -9.82 -19.75 11.95
CA MET A 157 -8.97 -19.18 12.99
C MET A 157 -9.39 -19.60 14.40
N THR A 158 -8.42 -19.75 15.29
CA THR A 158 -8.67 -19.84 16.73
C THR A 158 -9.19 -18.49 17.25
N PRO A 159 -9.89 -18.45 18.40
CA PRO A 159 -10.38 -17.18 18.94
C PRO A 159 -9.27 -16.12 19.15
N PRO A 160 -8.06 -16.46 19.65
CA PRO A 160 -6.96 -15.49 19.74
C PRO A 160 -6.46 -14.98 18.37
N GLU A 161 -6.28 -15.87 17.39
CA GLU A 161 -5.87 -15.49 16.03
C GLU A 161 -6.87 -14.50 15.41
N LYS A 162 -8.16 -14.78 15.59
CA LYS A 162 -9.25 -13.95 15.08
C LYS A 162 -9.27 -12.57 15.73
N LEU A 163 -8.98 -12.49 17.03
CA LEU A 163 -8.88 -11.22 17.75
C LEU A 163 -7.75 -10.34 17.18
N ILE A 164 -6.57 -10.92 16.92
CA ILE A 164 -5.42 -10.20 16.35
C ILE A 164 -5.78 -9.62 14.98
N ILE A 165 -6.37 -10.42 14.09
CA ILE A 165 -6.81 -9.92 12.78
C ILE A 165 -7.88 -8.84 12.93
N GLN A 166 -8.86 -9.04 13.82
CA GLN A 166 -9.92 -8.07 14.05
C GLN A 166 -9.38 -6.72 14.52
N ASP A 167 -8.42 -6.71 15.43
CA ASP A 167 -7.79 -5.49 15.92
C ASP A 167 -7.04 -4.76 14.81
N MET A 168 -6.31 -5.48 13.95
CA MET A 168 -5.65 -4.88 12.78
C MET A 168 -6.66 -4.30 11.79
N VAL A 169 -7.75 -5.02 11.49
CA VAL A 169 -8.84 -4.53 10.63
C VAL A 169 -9.42 -3.25 11.22
N HIS A 170 -9.86 -3.28 12.49
CA HIS A 170 -10.42 -2.09 13.15
C HIS A 170 -9.45 -0.91 13.16
N LEU A 171 -8.15 -1.15 13.38
CA LEU A 171 -7.13 -0.10 13.32
C LEU A 171 -7.09 0.56 11.93
N LEU A 172 -7.01 -0.24 10.87
CA LEU A 172 -6.94 0.26 9.49
C LEU A 172 -8.23 0.95 9.07
N GLU A 173 -9.38 0.45 9.49
CA GLU A 173 -10.68 1.10 9.27
C GLU A 173 -10.74 2.47 9.96
N ARG A 174 -10.33 2.56 11.23
CA ARG A 174 -10.26 3.83 11.98
C ARG A 174 -9.28 4.83 11.37
N LYS A 175 -8.26 4.34 10.67
CA LYS A 175 -7.28 5.15 9.93
C LYS A 175 -7.81 5.64 8.58
N GLY A 176 -8.99 5.18 8.15
CA GLY A 176 -9.65 5.67 6.93
C GLY A 176 -9.26 4.92 5.66
N PHE A 177 -8.70 3.72 5.74
CA PHE A 177 -8.24 2.96 4.56
C PHE A 177 -9.33 2.15 3.85
N LYS A 178 -10.60 2.32 4.21
CA LYS A 178 -11.68 1.69 3.44
C LYS A 178 -11.74 2.32 2.06
N ARG A 179 -11.63 1.48 1.02
CA ARG A 179 -11.99 1.90 -0.34
C ARG A 179 -13.47 2.22 -0.40
N PHE A 180 -13.80 3.26 -1.13
CA PHE A 180 -15.14 3.46 -1.62
C PHE A 180 -15.52 2.24 -2.49
N LYS A 181 -16.63 1.57 -2.17
CA LYS A 181 -17.10 0.39 -2.91
C LYS A 181 -18.20 0.74 -3.88
N ASP A 182 -19.20 1.46 -3.39
CA ASP A 182 -20.37 1.85 -4.15
C ASP A 182 -21.15 2.95 -3.41
N PHE A 183 -22.16 3.48 -4.10
CA PHE A 183 -23.13 4.42 -3.55
C PHE A 183 -24.35 3.73 -2.92
N GLN A 184 -24.35 2.40 -2.79
CA GLN A 184 -25.56 1.64 -2.39
C GLN A 184 -25.95 1.90 -0.93
N ASN A 185 -25.01 2.34 -0.09
CA ASN A 185 -25.24 2.71 1.31
C ASN A 185 -25.43 4.21 1.55
N LEU A 186 -25.73 5.01 0.51
CA LEU A 186 -26.17 6.40 0.68
C LEU A 186 -27.63 6.45 1.17
N ASN A 187 -27.89 5.95 2.38
CA ASN A 187 -29.24 5.99 2.98
C ASN A 187 -29.73 7.40 3.34
N PHE A 188 -28.91 8.42 3.08
CA PHE A 188 -29.28 9.83 3.22
C PHE A 188 -28.68 10.63 2.07
N LEU A 189 -29.21 10.45 0.85
CA LEU A 189 -29.13 11.54 -0.10
C LEU A 189 -30.03 12.67 0.46
N PRO A 190 -29.48 13.85 0.82
CA PRO A 190 -30.33 14.98 1.16
C PRO A 190 -31.26 15.22 -0.03
N ILE A 191 -32.55 15.47 0.22
CA ILE A 191 -33.47 15.88 -0.84
C ILE A 191 -32.92 17.19 -1.40
N ILE A 192 -32.26 17.11 -2.55
CA ILE A 192 -31.73 18.27 -3.25
C ILE A 192 -32.94 18.99 -3.84
N LYS A 193 -33.35 20.10 -3.22
CA LYS A 193 -34.31 21.01 -3.86
C LYS A 193 -33.60 21.62 -5.07
N ARG A 194 -34.03 21.24 -6.26
CA ARG A 194 -33.51 21.74 -7.55
C ARG A 194 -33.47 23.27 -7.59
N GLU A 195 -34.37 23.92 -6.87
CA GLU A 195 -34.54 25.36 -6.75
C GLU A 195 -33.48 26.05 -5.87
N SER A 196 -32.73 25.27 -5.09
CA SER A 196 -31.69 25.75 -4.16
C SER A 196 -30.27 25.67 -4.75
N PHE A 197 -30.13 25.19 -5.98
CA PHE A 197 -28.85 25.03 -6.67
C PHE A 197 -28.96 25.48 -8.13
N PHE A 198 -27.84 25.87 -8.72
CA PHE A 198 -27.80 26.20 -10.16
C PHE A 198 -28.05 24.92 -10.98
N SER A 199 -29.16 24.88 -11.72
CA SER A 199 -29.41 23.85 -12.73
C SER A 199 -29.24 24.43 -14.12
N ILE A 200 -28.36 23.83 -14.94
CA ILE A 200 -28.24 24.16 -16.36
C ILE A 200 -29.12 23.17 -17.13
N ASP A 201 -30.22 23.63 -17.70
CA ASP A 201 -31.00 22.87 -18.68
C ASP A 201 -30.26 22.95 -20.02
N GLN A 202 -29.76 21.82 -20.53
CA GLN A 202 -29.06 21.78 -21.81
C GLN A 202 -29.94 21.12 -22.86
N SER A 203 -30.37 21.88 -23.86
CA SER A 203 -30.76 21.31 -25.16
C SER A 203 -29.73 21.56 -26.27
N GLU A 204 -28.70 22.39 -26.07
CA GLU A 204 -27.55 22.53 -26.96
C GLU A 204 -26.47 23.37 -26.26
N ILE A 205 -25.20 22.91 -26.26
CA ILE A 205 -24.07 23.72 -25.76
C ILE A 205 -23.32 24.29 -26.96
N LEU A 206 -23.48 25.58 -27.22
CA LEU A 206 -22.59 26.36 -28.08
C LEU A 206 -21.68 27.22 -27.18
N PHE A 207 -20.38 26.91 -27.17
CA PHE A 207 -19.40 27.71 -26.45
C PHE A 207 -19.07 28.98 -27.25
N PHE A 208 -19.64 30.11 -26.86
CA PHE A 208 -19.12 31.43 -27.24
C PHE A 208 -18.33 32.00 -26.06
N THR A 209 -17.01 31.97 -26.15
CA THR A 209 -16.14 32.61 -25.15
C THR A 209 -15.99 34.09 -25.48
N ASN A 210 -16.94 34.91 -25.03
CA ASN A 210 -16.69 36.34 -24.88
C ASN A 210 -16.07 36.58 -23.50
N PHE A 211 -14.76 36.78 -23.46
CA PHE A 211 -14.03 37.10 -22.24
C PHE A 211 -14.50 38.45 -21.69
N SER A 212 -15.38 38.41 -20.72
CA SER A 212 -15.63 39.54 -19.83
C SER A 212 -14.64 39.44 -18.69
N GLN A 213 -13.71 40.40 -18.59
CA GLN A 213 -12.79 40.47 -17.45
C GLN A 213 -13.60 40.87 -16.21
N VAL A 214 -13.98 39.88 -15.40
CA VAL A 214 -14.50 40.12 -14.05
C VAL A 214 -13.31 40.08 -13.09
N PRO A 215 -13.04 41.17 -12.34
CA PRO A 215 -12.00 41.14 -11.33
C PRO A 215 -12.45 40.24 -10.16
N VAL A 216 -11.81 39.09 -10.02
CA VAL A 216 -12.04 38.15 -8.92
C VAL A 216 -10.96 38.35 -7.85
N GLU A 217 -11.37 38.57 -6.61
CA GLU A 217 -10.48 38.62 -5.46
C GLU A 217 -9.89 37.22 -5.19
N ARG A 218 -8.59 37.09 -5.48
CA ARG A 218 -7.81 35.83 -5.45
C ARG A 218 -7.71 35.12 -4.09
N LYS A 219 -8.35 35.63 -3.03
CA LYS A 219 -8.23 35.09 -1.66
C LYS A 219 -9.42 34.25 -1.20
N LEU A 220 -10.50 34.17 -1.98
CA LEU A 220 -11.76 33.56 -1.53
C LEU A 220 -12.12 32.24 -2.23
N TYR A 221 -11.31 31.78 -3.19
CA TYR A 221 -11.62 30.60 -4.00
C TYR A 221 -10.42 29.68 -4.15
N TYR A 222 -10.68 28.37 -4.20
CA TYR A 222 -9.67 27.35 -4.46
C TYR A 222 -9.26 27.39 -5.94
N GLU A 223 -7.97 27.58 -6.19
CA GLU A 223 -7.36 27.47 -7.52
C GLU A 223 -6.89 26.03 -7.74
N PHE A 224 -7.41 25.35 -8.77
CA PHE A 224 -6.79 24.14 -9.30
C PHE A 224 -5.79 24.57 -10.37
N LYS A 225 -4.51 24.21 -10.18
CA LYS A 225 -3.48 24.35 -11.21
C LYS A 225 -3.46 23.15 -12.14
#